data_AF-A0A7J3M1B6-F1
#
_entry.id   AF-A0A7J3M1B6-F1
#
_cell.length_a   1.000
_cell.length_b   1.000
_cell.length_c   1.000
_cell.angle_alpha   90.00
_cell.angle_beta   90.00
_cell.angle_gamma   90.00
#
_symmetry.space_group_name_H-M   'P 1'
#
loop_
_entity.id
_entity.type
_entity.pdbx_description
1 polymer ?
#
loop_
_entity_poly.entity_id
_entity_poly.type
_entity_poly.pdbx_seq_one_letter_code
_entity_poly.pdbx_strand_id
1 'polypeptide(L)'
;MRVWLIVVMLILCTQTAFGGVLEIEEMKISVFATDKAHLKYEIKLRNTIDKPIVPGISELRLQKVENTKLLFFSIPIGEQRKAVEVENLRAYSGNLNFKASFEHFEDYTTVYYEIWYPIEPYGEKNVIVEFDADLVDHGLIFKSLTIPVGGDVDIKKLDLDINSDWKLCYLEGDVTSVPSNHIAFITAEFSILPFPLLPFRGYVLFWGSLLILIAILALLLVRK
;
A
#
# COMPACT_ATOMS: atom_id res chain seq x y z
N MET A 1 0.45 30.02 -47.18
CA MET A 1 1.31 30.17 -45.98
C MET A 1 0.63 29.78 -44.65
N ARG A 2 -0.71 29.72 -44.55
CA ARG A 2 -1.40 29.37 -43.29
C ARG A 2 -1.46 27.87 -42.96
N VAL A 3 -1.48 26.99 -43.97
CA VAL A 3 -1.60 25.52 -43.76
C VAL A 3 -0.32 24.92 -43.18
N TRP A 4 0.86 25.40 -43.59
CA TRP A 4 2.15 24.94 -43.07
C TRP A 4 2.36 25.27 -41.59
N LEU A 5 1.81 26.39 -41.11
CA LEU A 5 1.90 26.78 -39.71
C LEU A 5 1.10 25.83 -38.80
N ILE A 6 -0.04 25.34 -39.29
CA ILE A 6 -0.91 24.39 -38.57
C ILE A 6 -0.25 23.00 -38.49
N VAL A 7 0.41 22.55 -39.58
CA VAL A 7 1.14 21.28 -39.59
C VAL A 7 2.35 21.32 -38.66
N VAL A 8 3.11 22.43 -38.65
CA VAL A 8 4.23 22.61 -37.72
C VAL A 8 3.75 22.67 -36.26
N MET A 9 2.60 23.31 -35.98
CA MET A 9 2.00 23.29 -34.63
C MET A 9 1.53 21.89 -34.20
N LEU A 10 0.96 21.10 -35.12
CA LEU A 10 0.55 19.72 -34.82
C LEU A 10 1.75 18.81 -34.52
N ILE A 11 2.89 19.02 -35.18
CA ILE A 11 4.15 18.29 -34.90
C ILE A 11 4.78 18.76 -33.58
N LEU A 12 4.65 20.04 -33.22
CA LEU A 12 5.11 20.55 -31.92
C LEU A 12 4.21 20.11 -30.75
N CYS A 13 2.97 19.71 -31.02
CA CYS A 13 2.05 19.16 -30.02
C CYS A 13 2.23 17.65 -29.77
N THR A 14 3.10 16.95 -30.53
CA THR A 14 3.56 15.63 -30.10
C THR A 14 4.59 15.83 -29.00
N GLN A 15 4.11 16.17 -27.81
CA GLN A 15 4.91 16.00 -26.60
C GLN A 15 5.36 14.55 -26.63
N THR A 16 6.67 14.34 -26.72
CA THR A 16 7.26 13.06 -26.39
C THR A 16 6.87 12.83 -24.94
N ALA A 17 5.84 12.01 -24.71
CA ALA A 17 5.72 11.29 -23.48
C ALA A 17 7.03 10.52 -23.37
N PHE A 18 7.99 11.08 -22.64
CA PHE A 18 9.19 10.38 -22.23
C PHE A 18 8.67 9.29 -21.31
N GLY A 19 8.32 8.15 -21.91
CA GLY A 19 7.95 6.96 -21.17
C GLY A 19 9.11 6.61 -20.24
N GLY A 20 8.77 6.25 -19.00
CA GLY A 20 9.76 5.75 -18.05
C GLY A 20 10.60 4.66 -18.70
N VAL A 21 11.92 4.75 -18.55
CA VAL A 21 12.89 3.83 -19.12
C VAL A 21 12.73 2.42 -18.51
N LEU A 22 12.17 2.38 -17.29
CA LEU A 22 11.76 1.19 -16.57
C LEU A 22 10.31 1.38 -16.10
N GLU A 23 9.49 0.33 -16.18
CA GLU A 23 8.15 0.31 -15.61
C GLU A 23 7.91 -0.95 -14.76
N ILE A 24 6.95 -0.89 -13.86
CA ILE A 24 6.43 -2.07 -13.16
C ILE A 24 5.22 -2.54 -13.96
N GLU A 25 5.41 -3.59 -14.76
CA GLU A 25 4.35 -4.17 -15.59
C GLU A 25 3.27 -4.82 -14.71
N GLU A 26 3.68 -5.46 -13.62
CA GLU A 26 2.79 -6.12 -12.67
C GLU A 26 3.40 -6.07 -11.26
N MET A 27 2.56 -5.71 -10.28
CA MET A 27 2.88 -5.79 -8.87
C MET A 27 1.79 -6.59 -8.19
N LYS A 28 2.15 -7.73 -7.62
CA LYS A 28 1.27 -8.51 -6.75
C LYS A 28 1.71 -8.34 -5.32
N ILE A 29 0.79 -7.89 -4.47
CA ILE A 29 1.02 -7.74 -3.04
C ILE A 29 0.17 -8.77 -2.32
N SER A 30 0.82 -9.71 -1.65
CA SER A 30 0.15 -10.67 -0.77
C SER A 30 0.42 -10.28 0.67
N VAL A 31 -0.63 -10.11 1.46
CA VAL A 31 -0.51 -9.76 2.87
C VAL A 31 -1.27 -10.75 3.73
N PHE A 32 -0.59 -11.27 4.75
CA PHE A 32 -1.21 -12.08 5.79
C PHE A 32 -1.15 -11.34 7.13
N ALA A 33 -2.26 -10.72 7.51
CA ALA A 33 -2.38 -9.89 8.70
C ALA A 33 -2.79 -10.74 9.92
N THR A 34 -1.83 -11.02 10.81
CA THR A 34 -2.07 -11.70 12.09
C THR A 34 -1.85 -10.74 13.26
N ASP A 35 -0.78 -10.93 14.04
CA ASP A 35 -0.28 -9.98 15.03
C ASP A 35 0.72 -9.02 14.38
N LYS A 36 1.67 -9.59 13.62
CA LYS A 36 2.44 -8.90 12.60
C LYS A 36 1.88 -9.24 11.22
N ALA A 37 2.02 -8.33 10.27
CA ALA A 37 1.69 -8.57 8.89
C ALA A 37 2.89 -9.20 8.18
N HIS A 38 2.69 -10.35 7.54
CA HIS A 38 3.64 -10.91 6.61
C HIS A 38 3.33 -10.35 5.22
N LEU A 39 4.29 -9.65 4.60
CA LEU A 39 4.12 -9.00 3.30
C LEU A 39 5.03 -9.66 2.27
N LYS A 40 4.46 -9.93 1.09
CA LYS A 40 5.19 -10.42 -0.07
C LYS A 40 4.82 -9.58 -1.29
N TYR A 41 5.80 -8.86 -1.82
CA TYR A 41 5.71 -8.09 -3.05
C TYR A 41 6.36 -8.89 -4.17
N GLU A 42 5.58 -9.25 -5.20
CA GLU A 42 6.08 -9.83 -6.44
C GLU A 42 6.00 -8.74 -7.53
N ILE A 43 7.16 -8.26 -7.96
CA ILE A 43 7.31 -7.08 -8.82
C ILE A 43 7.91 -7.54 -10.14
N LYS A 44 7.16 -7.37 -11.23
CA LYS A 44 7.61 -7.60 -12.60
C LYS A 44 8.07 -6.28 -13.22
N LEU A 45 9.38 -6.10 -13.29
CA LEU A 45 10.01 -4.96 -13.94
C LEU A 45 10.16 -5.21 -15.44
N ARG A 46 9.92 -4.18 -16.25
CA ARG A 46 10.09 -4.23 -17.71
C ARG A 46 10.95 -3.05 -18.19
N ASN A 47 11.99 -3.38 -18.94
CA ASN A 47 12.76 -2.40 -19.69
C ASN A 47 11.95 -2.00 -20.94
N THR A 48 11.75 -0.70 -21.15
CA THR A 48 10.93 -0.19 -22.27
C THR A 48 11.76 0.30 -23.45
N ILE A 49 13.09 0.28 -23.35
CA ILE A 49 14.01 0.81 -24.36
C ILE A 49 14.91 -0.27 -24.98
N ASP A 50 15.63 0.13 -26.02
CA ASP A 50 16.53 -0.70 -26.83
C ASP A 50 17.95 -0.85 -26.25
N LYS A 51 18.14 -0.53 -24.96
CA LYS A 51 19.45 -0.60 -24.27
C LYS A 51 19.31 -1.30 -22.93
N PRO A 52 20.34 -2.03 -22.45
CA PRO A 52 20.30 -2.64 -21.14
C PRO A 52 20.22 -1.57 -20.04
N ILE A 53 19.43 -1.84 -19.00
CA ILE A 53 19.26 -0.95 -17.82
C ILE A 53 19.62 -1.71 -16.57
N VAL A 54 20.35 -1.07 -15.67
CA VAL A 54 20.52 -1.53 -14.29
C VAL A 54 19.56 -0.73 -13.41
N PRO A 55 18.54 -1.36 -12.77
CA PRO A 55 17.58 -0.62 -11.94
C PRO A 55 18.21 0.10 -10.75
N GLY A 56 19.24 -0.48 -10.13
CA GLY A 56 19.93 0.12 -9.00
C GLY A 56 19.20 -0.13 -7.67
N ILE A 57 18.90 0.93 -6.93
CA ILE A 57 18.26 0.85 -5.61
C ILE A 57 16.77 1.15 -5.77
N SER A 58 15.93 0.35 -5.10
CA SER A 58 14.49 0.55 -5.05
C SER A 58 14.00 0.61 -3.61
N GLU A 59 12.90 1.34 -3.40
CA GLU A 59 12.39 1.70 -2.08
C GLU A 59 10.93 1.28 -1.93
N LEU A 60 10.59 0.71 -0.77
CA LEU A 60 9.21 0.50 -0.33
C LEU A 60 9.03 1.27 0.98
N ARG A 61 8.09 2.21 0.99
CA ARG A 61 7.74 2.94 2.22
C ARG A 61 6.66 2.18 2.98
N LEU A 62 6.84 2.04 4.28
CA LEU A 62 5.93 1.41 5.22
C LEU A 62 5.54 2.42 6.29
N GLN A 63 4.27 2.40 6.70
CA GLN A 63 3.77 3.31 7.72
C GLN A 63 2.67 2.63 8.52
N LYS A 64 2.81 2.61 9.84
CA LYS A 64 1.75 2.15 10.73
C LYS A 64 0.76 3.29 10.93
N VAL A 65 -0.51 3.05 10.63
CA VAL A 65 -1.61 3.99 10.91
C VAL A 65 -2.35 3.46 12.12
N GLU A 66 -2.17 4.12 13.26
CA GLU A 66 -2.82 3.75 14.52
C GLU A 66 -3.91 4.76 14.87
N ASN A 67 -5.07 4.27 15.31
CA ASN A 67 -6.07 5.13 15.91
C ASN A 67 -5.59 5.60 17.29
N THR A 68 -5.91 6.85 17.65
CA THR A 68 -5.67 7.32 19.03
C THR A 68 -6.44 6.43 20.01
N LYS A 69 -5.77 5.99 21.07
CA LYS A 69 -6.36 5.12 22.10
C LYS A 69 -6.61 5.93 23.37
N LEU A 70 -7.85 5.86 23.87
CA LEU A 70 -8.18 6.27 25.23
C LEU A 70 -8.24 5.01 26.09
N LEU A 71 -7.23 4.79 26.93
CA LEU A 71 -6.99 3.52 27.63
C LEU A 71 -6.89 2.35 26.64
N PHE A 72 -7.91 1.49 26.58
CA PHE A 72 -7.99 0.31 25.70
C PHE A 72 -9.04 0.48 24.59
N PHE A 73 -9.62 1.68 24.45
CA PHE A 73 -10.61 1.99 23.44
C PHE A 73 -9.99 2.83 22.32
N SER A 74 -10.08 2.33 21.08
CA SER A 74 -9.76 3.12 19.89
C SER A 74 -10.84 4.18 19.70
N ILE A 75 -10.49 5.46 19.79
CA ILE A 75 -11.42 6.56 19.52
C ILE A 75 -11.37 6.91 18.03
N PRO A 76 -12.52 7.23 17.39
CA PRO A 76 -12.59 7.58 15.98
C PRO A 76 -12.11 9.03 15.70
N ILE A 77 -11.15 9.53 16.48
CA ILE A 77 -10.63 10.90 16.40
C ILE A 77 -9.11 10.86 16.57
N GLY A 78 -8.40 11.34 15.56
CA GLY A 78 -6.94 11.42 15.53
C GLY A 78 -6.30 10.10 15.11
N GLU A 79 -5.72 10.09 13.91
CA GLU A 79 -4.82 9.03 13.44
C GLU A 79 -3.38 9.46 13.73
N GLN A 80 -2.57 8.52 14.23
CA GLN A 80 -1.13 8.70 14.40
C GLN A 80 -0.40 7.81 13.40
N ARG A 81 0.68 8.35 12.84
CA ARG A 81 1.56 7.67 11.91
C ARG A 81 2.88 7.38 12.60
N LYS A 82 3.35 6.14 12.49
CA LYS A 82 4.60 5.71 13.13
C LYS A 82 5.43 4.85 12.18
N ALA A 83 6.73 4.89 12.42
CA ALA A 83 7.65 3.90 11.88
C ALA A 83 7.27 2.47 12.28
N VAL A 84 7.72 1.53 11.47
CA VAL A 84 7.29 0.14 11.50
C VAL A 84 8.52 -0.71 11.73
N GLU A 85 8.47 -1.59 12.71
CA GLU A 85 9.52 -2.59 12.89
C GLU A 85 9.45 -3.63 11.76
N VAL A 86 10.59 -3.90 11.12
CA VAL A 86 10.71 -4.85 10.00
C VAL A 86 11.59 -6.01 10.43
N GLU A 87 11.09 -7.22 10.19
CA GLU A 87 11.78 -8.48 10.51
C GLU A 87 11.83 -9.39 9.27
N ASN A 88 12.77 -10.34 9.28
CA ASN A 88 12.89 -11.38 8.26
C ASN A 88 12.98 -10.88 6.80
N LEU A 89 13.45 -9.64 6.60
CA LEU A 89 13.56 -9.01 5.28
C LEU A 89 14.45 -9.80 4.32
N ARG A 90 13.89 -10.13 3.16
CA ARG A 90 14.58 -10.80 2.06
C ARG A 90 14.13 -10.21 0.73
N ALA A 91 15.06 -10.10 -0.21
CA ALA A 91 14.77 -9.76 -1.60
C ALA A 91 15.49 -10.75 -2.52
N TYR A 92 14.80 -11.30 -3.52
CA TYR A 92 15.36 -12.33 -4.40
C TYR A 92 14.65 -12.42 -5.77
N SER A 93 15.27 -13.13 -6.70
CA SER A 93 14.77 -13.43 -8.05
C SER A 93 15.21 -14.83 -8.44
N GLY A 94 14.34 -15.83 -8.29
CA GLY A 94 14.72 -17.24 -8.47
C GLY A 94 15.82 -17.62 -7.46
N ASN A 95 17.00 -18.00 -7.95
CA ASN A 95 18.14 -18.37 -7.08
C ASN A 95 19.05 -17.19 -6.72
N LEU A 96 18.77 -15.98 -7.20
CA LEU A 96 19.56 -14.79 -6.94
C LEU A 96 19.02 -14.06 -5.71
N ASN A 97 19.84 -13.87 -4.69
CA ASN A 97 19.52 -13.02 -3.56
C ASN A 97 20.02 -11.60 -3.80
N PHE A 98 19.20 -10.62 -3.46
CA PHE A 98 19.52 -9.20 -3.52
C PHE A 98 19.87 -8.68 -2.13
N LYS A 99 20.69 -7.64 -2.09
CA LYS A 99 20.92 -6.92 -0.84
C LYS A 99 19.64 -6.17 -0.48
N ALA A 100 19.20 -6.32 0.77
CA ALA A 100 18.05 -5.64 1.31
C ALA A 100 18.37 -5.10 2.71
N SER A 101 17.85 -3.93 3.02
CA SER A 101 18.01 -3.26 4.32
C SER A 101 16.79 -2.39 4.59
N PHE A 102 16.66 -1.88 5.81
CA PHE A 102 15.61 -0.92 6.14
C PHE A 102 16.16 0.21 7.00
N GLU A 103 15.52 1.37 6.93
CA GLU A 103 15.83 2.53 7.75
C GLU A 103 14.56 3.08 8.39
N HIS A 104 14.65 3.42 9.68
CA HIS A 104 13.56 4.01 10.43
C HIS A 104 13.64 5.53 10.40
N PHE A 105 12.53 6.15 10.05
CA PHE A 105 12.30 7.58 10.18
C PHE A 105 11.31 7.82 11.32
N GLU A 106 10.92 9.06 11.58
CA GLU A 106 10.01 9.36 12.69
C GLU A 106 8.61 8.76 12.46
N ASP A 107 8.07 8.91 11.24
CA ASP A 107 6.68 8.59 10.91
C ASP A 107 6.54 7.44 9.89
N TYR A 108 7.64 6.90 9.37
CA TYR A 108 7.65 5.79 8.41
C TYR A 108 8.93 4.96 8.49
N THR A 109 8.96 3.84 7.78
CA THR A 109 10.15 3.01 7.58
C THR A 109 10.31 2.75 6.09
N THR A 110 11.54 2.86 5.58
CA THR A 110 11.84 2.56 4.18
C THR A 110 12.58 1.25 4.11
N VAL A 111 12.07 0.32 3.30
CA VAL A 111 12.75 -0.91 2.91
C VAL A 111 13.46 -0.66 1.59
N TYR A 112 14.77 -0.88 1.58
CA TYR A 112 15.63 -0.77 0.42
C TYR A 112 15.96 -2.16 -0.12
N TYR A 113 15.92 -2.33 -1.44
CA TYR A 113 16.44 -3.52 -2.12
C TYR A 113 17.22 -3.13 -3.37
N GLU A 114 18.31 -3.86 -3.64
CA GLU A 114 19.29 -3.48 -4.66
C GLU A 114 19.34 -4.49 -5.81
N ILE A 115 19.12 -4.02 -7.04
CA ILE A 115 19.18 -4.80 -8.28
C ILE A 115 20.32 -4.26 -9.15
N TRP A 116 21.50 -4.87 -9.02
CA TRP A 116 22.71 -4.52 -9.79
C TRP A 116 22.92 -5.39 -11.03
N TYR A 117 21.86 -5.99 -11.56
CA TYR A 117 21.91 -6.82 -12.76
C TYR A 117 21.19 -6.12 -13.92
N PRO A 118 21.78 -6.10 -15.11
CA PRO A 118 21.14 -5.48 -16.27
C PRO A 118 19.88 -6.26 -16.68
N ILE A 119 18.83 -5.52 -16.99
CA ILE A 119 17.67 -5.99 -17.73
C ILE A 119 17.94 -5.68 -19.19
N GLU A 120 18.03 -6.72 -20.02
CA GLU A 120 18.27 -6.61 -21.46
C GLU A 120 17.23 -5.69 -22.15
N PRO A 121 17.54 -5.15 -23.34
CA PRO A 121 16.59 -4.39 -24.14
C PRO A 121 15.23 -5.09 -24.25
N TYR A 122 14.15 -4.38 -23.90
CA TYR A 122 12.79 -4.92 -23.85
C TYR A 122 12.58 -6.15 -22.96
N GLY A 123 13.56 -6.48 -22.12
CA GLY A 123 13.54 -7.62 -21.21
C GLY A 123 12.74 -7.35 -19.95
N GLU A 124 12.54 -8.42 -19.19
CA GLU A 124 11.75 -8.43 -17.97
C GLU A 124 12.53 -9.04 -16.82
N LYS A 125 12.24 -8.60 -15.60
CA LYS A 125 12.83 -9.14 -14.38
C LYS A 125 11.78 -9.22 -13.27
N ASN A 126 11.59 -10.42 -12.74
CA ASN A 126 10.77 -10.65 -11.56
C ASN A 126 11.61 -10.51 -10.30
N VAL A 127 11.10 -9.76 -9.33
CA VAL A 127 11.74 -9.50 -8.04
C VAL A 127 10.71 -9.79 -6.96
N ILE A 128 11.12 -10.54 -5.94
CA ILE A 128 10.29 -10.83 -4.77
C ILE A 128 10.93 -10.13 -3.58
N VAL A 129 10.15 -9.33 -2.85
CA VAL A 129 10.55 -8.72 -1.58
C VAL A 129 9.57 -9.20 -0.52
N GLU A 130 10.08 -9.85 0.52
CA GLU A 130 9.29 -10.50 1.56
C GLU A 130 9.83 -10.12 2.94
N PHE A 131 8.93 -9.77 3.86
CA PHE A 131 9.27 -9.36 5.23
C PHE A 131 8.06 -9.43 6.15
N ASP A 132 8.32 -9.46 7.45
CA ASP A 132 7.31 -9.27 8.48
C ASP A 132 7.36 -7.84 9.00
N ALA A 133 6.19 -7.23 9.25
CA ALA A 133 6.09 -5.85 9.68
C ALA A 133 4.97 -5.64 10.70
N ASP A 134 5.22 -4.83 11.72
CA ASP A 134 4.19 -4.39 12.69
C ASP A 134 3.30 -3.29 12.10
N LEU A 135 2.54 -3.62 11.05
CA LEU A 135 1.62 -2.68 10.38
C LEU A 135 0.18 -2.74 10.90
N VAL A 136 -0.16 -3.74 11.71
CA VAL A 136 -1.54 -4.00 12.15
C VAL A 136 -1.86 -3.14 13.38
N ASP A 137 -2.88 -2.28 13.28
CA ASP A 137 -3.48 -1.62 14.45
C ASP A 137 -4.53 -2.54 15.07
N HIS A 138 -4.33 -2.85 16.35
CA HIS A 138 -5.20 -3.73 17.13
C HIS A 138 -6.18 -2.92 17.98
N GLY A 139 -7.47 -3.14 17.76
CA GLY A 139 -8.55 -2.78 18.67
C GLY A 139 -9.14 -4.02 19.36
N LEU A 140 -10.17 -3.81 20.20
CA LEU A 140 -10.81 -4.90 20.96
C LEU A 140 -11.50 -5.94 20.06
N ILE A 141 -12.17 -5.48 19.01
CA ILE A 141 -12.99 -6.30 18.10
C ILE A 141 -12.74 -6.00 16.62
N PHE A 142 -11.86 -5.04 16.33
CA PHE A 142 -11.42 -4.70 14.98
C PHE A 142 -9.88 -4.67 14.92
N LYS A 143 -9.32 -5.14 13.80
CA LYS A 143 -7.92 -4.94 13.40
C LYS A 143 -7.93 -4.15 12.10
N SER A 144 -7.01 -3.22 11.92
CA SER A 144 -6.87 -2.49 10.66
C SER A 144 -5.44 -2.49 10.15
N LEU A 145 -5.30 -2.44 8.84
CA LEU A 145 -4.04 -2.37 8.12
C LEU A 145 -4.16 -1.37 6.98
N THR A 146 -3.18 -0.49 6.83
CA THR A 146 -3.08 0.42 5.69
C THR A 146 -1.74 0.22 4.99
N ILE A 147 -1.78 -0.02 3.68
CA ILE A 147 -0.61 -0.27 2.84
C ILE A 147 -0.49 0.88 1.84
N PRO A 148 0.56 1.71 1.92
CA PRO A 148 0.89 2.65 0.85
C PRO A 148 1.54 1.90 -0.31
N VAL A 149 1.07 2.15 -1.53
CA VAL A 149 1.57 1.56 -2.77
C VAL A 149 1.85 2.68 -3.77
N GLY A 150 3.08 2.79 -4.24
CA GLY A 150 3.48 3.84 -5.18
C GLY A 150 4.97 3.80 -5.46
N GLY A 151 5.43 4.69 -6.34
CA GLY A 151 6.84 4.82 -6.68
C GLY A 151 7.11 5.80 -7.82
N ASP A 152 8.39 5.94 -8.15
CA ASP A 152 8.86 6.88 -9.19
C ASP A 152 8.59 6.37 -10.62
N VAL A 153 8.23 5.10 -10.75
CA VAL A 153 7.86 4.44 -12.00
C VAL A 153 6.39 4.06 -12.00
N ASP A 154 5.80 3.97 -13.19
CA ASP A 154 4.41 3.53 -13.32
C ASP A 154 4.23 2.07 -12.89
N ILE A 155 3.17 1.80 -12.13
CA ILE A 155 2.65 0.46 -11.84
C ILE A 155 1.44 0.23 -12.76
N LYS A 156 1.62 -0.57 -13.80
CA LYS A 156 0.58 -0.81 -14.82
C LYS A 156 -0.52 -1.73 -14.34
N LYS A 157 -0.19 -2.73 -13.52
CA LYS A 157 -1.14 -3.65 -12.90
C LYS A 157 -0.78 -3.86 -11.44
N LEU A 158 -1.75 -3.64 -10.57
CA LEU A 158 -1.69 -3.91 -9.14
C LEU A 158 -2.72 -4.99 -8.79
N ASP A 159 -2.25 -6.10 -8.24
CA ASP A 159 -3.07 -7.15 -7.65
C ASP A 159 -2.79 -7.22 -6.15
N LEU A 160 -3.84 -7.25 -5.35
CA LEU A 160 -3.73 -7.22 -3.90
C LEU A 160 -4.58 -8.32 -3.28
N ASP A 161 -3.92 -9.20 -2.55
CA ASP A 161 -4.55 -10.28 -1.81
C ASP A 161 -4.26 -10.09 -0.31
N ILE A 162 -5.30 -9.73 0.46
CA ILE A 162 -5.18 -9.52 1.91
C ILE A 162 -5.96 -10.60 2.64
N ASN A 163 -5.24 -11.39 3.42
CA ASN A 163 -5.75 -12.47 4.24
C ASN A 163 -5.48 -12.18 5.72
N SER A 164 -6.29 -12.74 6.61
CA SER A 164 -6.15 -12.58 8.06
C SER A 164 -6.75 -13.77 8.80
N ASP A 165 -6.37 -13.93 10.07
CA ASP A 165 -7.05 -14.80 11.03
C ASP A 165 -8.45 -14.29 11.40
N TRP A 166 -8.73 -13.01 11.16
CA TRP A 166 -10.03 -12.36 11.37
C TRP A 166 -10.81 -12.19 10.06
N LYS A 167 -12.11 -11.88 10.14
CA LYS A 167 -12.97 -11.74 8.95
C LYS A 167 -12.89 -10.33 8.40
N LEU A 168 -12.55 -10.20 7.11
CA LEU A 168 -12.57 -8.92 6.40
C LEU A 168 -13.97 -8.31 6.45
N CYS A 169 -14.09 -7.11 7.01
CA CYS A 169 -15.34 -6.39 7.14
C CYS A 169 -15.34 -5.03 6.44
N TYR A 170 -14.20 -4.51 6.03
CA TYR A 170 -14.11 -3.27 5.24
C TYR A 170 -12.85 -3.27 4.38
N LEU A 171 -12.96 -2.73 3.16
CA LEU A 171 -11.85 -2.55 2.23
C LEU A 171 -12.03 -1.21 1.51
N GLU A 172 -10.98 -0.40 1.50
CA GLU A 172 -10.92 0.90 0.84
C GLU A 172 -9.67 0.97 -0.04
N GLY A 173 -9.78 1.61 -1.21
CA GLY A 173 -8.66 1.79 -2.12
C GLY A 173 -8.50 0.66 -3.14
N ASP A 174 -9.60 0.24 -3.78
CA ASP A 174 -9.55 -0.67 -4.93
C ASP A 174 -8.88 0.05 -6.13
N VAL A 175 -7.58 -0.17 -6.28
CA VAL A 175 -6.73 0.47 -7.28
C VAL A 175 -6.03 -0.60 -8.08
N THR A 176 -6.20 -0.56 -9.40
CA THR A 176 -5.63 -1.55 -10.34
C THR A 176 -4.33 -1.07 -11.00
N SER A 177 -4.00 0.21 -10.88
CA SER A 177 -2.77 0.81 -11.41
C SER A 177 -2.42 2.08 -10.63
N VAL A 178 -1.13 2.37 -10.51
CA VAL A 178 -0.63 3.56 -9.81
C VAL A 178 0.31 4.32 -10.74
N PRO A 179 0.00 5.57 -11.12
CA PRO A 179 0.92 6.38 -11.93
C PRO A 179 2.22 6.68 -11.19
N SER A 180 3.29 6.92 -11.95
CA SER A 180 4.56 7.44 -11.41
C SER A 180 4.34 8.68 -10.55
N ASN A 181 5.12 8.78 -9.47
CA ASN A 181 5.08 9.85 -8.47
C ASN A 181 3.74 9.99 -7.74
N HIS A 182 2.90 8.94 -7.73
CA HIS A 182 1.67 8.88 -6.96
C HIS A 182 1.73 7.74 -5.94
N ILE A 183 0.97 7.89 -4.86
CA ILE A 183 0.83 6.87 -3.82
C ILE A 183 -0.67 6.60 -3.62
N ALA A 184 -1.06 5.34 -3.79
CA ALA A 184 -2.36 4.81 -3.40
C ALA A 184 -2.28 4.28 -1.96
N PHE A 185 -3.30 4.55 -1.15
CA PHE A 185 -3.42 3.98 0.19
C PHE A 185 -4.54 2.96 0.19
N ILE A 186 -4.21 1.72 0.52
CA ILE A 186 -5.19 0.63 0.56
C ILE A 186 -5.39 0.24 2.02
N THR A 187 -6.63 0.33 2.49
CA THR A 187 -6.96 0.09 3.90
C THR A 187 -7.92 -1.08 4.00
N ALA A 188 -7.55 -2.06 4.83
CA ALA A 188 -8.38 -3.21 5.16
C ALA A 188 -8.69 -3.21 6.65
N GLU A 189 -9.93 -3.54 6.99
CA GLU A 189 -10.36 -3.75 8.37
C GLU A 189 -10.94 -5.15 8.52
N PHE A 190 -10.56 -5.79 9.62
CA PHE A 190 -10.98 -7.14 9.97
C PHE A 190 -11.70 -7.09 11.31
N SER A 191 -12.70 -7.95 11.49
CA SER A 191 -13.40 -8.13 12.75
C SER A 191 -13.34 -9.58 13.22
N ILE A 192 -13.29 -9.75 14.54
CA ILE A 192 -13.48 -11.05 15.18
C ILE A 192 -14.92 -11.55 15.02
N LEU A 193 -15.86 -10.63 14.84
CA LEU A 193 -17.27 -10.94 14.58
C LEU A 193 -17.50 -11.11 13.07
N PRO A 194 -18.39 -12.03 12.65
CA PRO A 194 -18.66 -12.30 11.25
C PRO A 194 -19.58 -11.23 10.65
N PHE A 195 -19.08 -10.00 10.51
CA PHE A 195 -19.79 -8.95 9.78
C PHE A 195 -19.69 -9.17 8.26
N PRO A 196 -20.72 -8.81 7.48
CA PRO A 196 -20.56 -8.66 6.04
C PRO A 196 -19.60 -7.50 5.73
N LEU A 197 -19.20 -7.37 4.45
CA LEU A 197 -18.50 -6.17 4.00
C LEU A 197 -19.38 -4.93 4.24
N LEU A 198 -18.84 -3.99 5.00
CA LEU A 198 -19.51 -2.77 5.42
C LEU A 198 -19.15 -1.61 4.46
N PRO A 199 -20.06 -0.65 4.24
CA PRO A 199 -19.78 0.53 3.42
C PRO A 199 -18.89 1.56 4.11
N PHE A 200 -18.72 1.46 5.43
CA PHE A 200 -17.89 2.31 6.26
C PHE A 200 -17.08 1.45 7.22
N ARG A 201 -16.00 2.01 7.76
CA ARG A 201 -15.16 1.35 8.77
C ARG A 201 -16.02 0.81 9.93
N GLY A 202 -15.85 -0.47 10.24
CA GLY A 202 -16.65 -1.22 11.20
C GLY A 202 -16.57 -0.65 12.60
N TYR A 203 -15.38 -0.23 13.02
CA TYR A 203 -15.18 0.41 14.32
C TYR A 203 -15.98 1.71 14.45
N VAL A 204 -16.08 2.53 13.38
CA VAL A 204 -16.84 3.78 13.40
C VAL A 204 -18.32 3.49 13.61
N LEU A 205 -18.85 2.50 12.88
CA LEU A 205 -20.26 2.08 13.01
C LEU A 205 -20.56 1.51 14.39
N PHE A 206 -19.68 0.64 14.90
CA PHE A 206 -19.84 0.03 16.21
C PHE A 206 -19.85 1.09 17.33
N TRP A 207 -18.82 1.93 17.40
CA TRP A 207 -18.72 2.97 18.43
C TRP A 207 -19.81 4.03 18.30
N GLY A 208 -20.14 4.43 17.07
CA GLY A 208 -21.25 5.36 16.81
C GLY A 208 -22.58 4.82 17.33
N SER A 209 -22.88 3.55 17.04
CA SER A 209 -24.12 2.90 17.51
C SER A 209 -24.17 2.79 19.04
N LEU A 210 -23.05 2.46 19.69
CA LEU A 210 -22.97 2.36 21.13
C LEU A 210 -23.20 3.71 21.81
N LEU A 211 -22.59 4.79 21.30
CA LEU A 211 -22.76 6.15 21.83
C LEU A 211 -24.21 6.62 21.70
N ILE A 212 -24.86 6.35 20.56
CA ILE A 212 -26.28 6.66 20.35
C ILE A 212 -27.15 5.91 21.37
N LEU A 213 -26.88 4.62 21.59
CA LEU A 213 -27.63 3.81 22.56
C LEU A 213 -27.48 4.35 23.98
N ILE A 214 -26.25 4.71 24.40
CA ILE A 214 -25.99 5.32 25.70
C ILE A 214 -26.74 6.66 25.84
N ALA A 215 -26.73 7.50 24.81
CA ALA A 215 -27.43 8.79 24.83
C ALA A 215 -28.96 8.62 24.96
N ILE A 216 -29.55 7.65 24.25
CA ILE A 216 -30.97 7.33 24.37
C ILE A 216 -31.30 6.84 25.79
N LEU A 217 -30.50 5.94 26.35
CA LEU A 217 -30.70 5.43 27.71
C LEU A 217 -30.59 6.55 28.75
N ALA A 218 -29.61 7.44 28.62
CA ALA A 218 -29.45 8.59 29.51
C ALA A 218 -30.66 9.53 29.42
N LEU A 219 -31.16 9.82 28.22
CA LEU A 219 -32.37 10.63 28.02
C LEU A 219 -33.62 9.98 28.63
N LEU A 220 -33.75 8.66 28.54
CA LEU A 220 -34.85 7.91 29.16
C LEU A 220 -34.77 7.91 30.69
N LEU A 221 -33.56 7.85 31.24
CA LEU A 221 -33.32 7.91 32.69
C LEU A 221 -33.56 9.31 33.27
N VAL A 222 -33.17 10.37 32.55
CA VAL A 222 -33.40 11.78 32.98
C VAL A 222 -34.87 12.19 32.86
N ARG A 223 -35.66 11.50 32.03
CA ARG A 223 -37.11 11.72 31.90
C ARG A 223 -37.95 10.99 32.95
N LYS A 224 -37.35 10.11 33.77
CA LYS A 224 -38.01 9.49 34.93
C LYS A 224 -37.72 10.29 36.20
#